data_AF-A0A6N4W794-F1
#
_entry.id   AF-A0A6N4W794-F1
#
_cell.length_a   1.000
_cell.length_b   1.000
_cell.length_c   1.000
_cell.angle_alpha   90.00
_cell.angle_beta   90.00
_cell.angle_gamma   90.00
#
_symmetry.space_group_name_H-M   'P 1'
#
loop_
_entity.id
_entity.type
_entity.pdbx_description
1 polymer ?
#
loop_
_entity_poly.entity_id
_entity_poly.type
_entity_poly.pdbx_seq_one_letter_code
_entity_poly.pdbx_strand_id
1 'polypeptide(L)'
;MSDVRRVHEWFLARGLPLVVSQAIQVVFFTTGLFAFFLALGTIAVPDDVTVLWSGEQHCPVGEPPCAGTWFGIHVPIPQTVVHTSLFVAVLSGLYFTVSTSVDPLYRQRFFDPLIADVAVSLAGRDAYLDMEGRNG
;
A
#
# COMPACT_ATOMS: atom_id res chain seq x y z
N MET A 1 16.34 30.90 7.72
CA MET A 1 15.90 30.18 8.94
C MET A 1 14.38 30.18 9.14
N SER A 2 13.63 31.22 8.73
CA SER A 2 12.16 31.29 8.83
C SER A 2 11.41 30.32 7.90
N ASP A 3 12.00 29.97 6.75
CA ASP A 3 11.34 29.11 5.75
C ASP A 3 11.29 27.62 6.16
N VAL A 4 12.38 27.10 6.74
CA VAL A 4 12.46 25.71 7.22
C VAL A 4 11.46 25.45 8.36
N ARG A 5 11.29 26.43 9.28
CA ARG A 5 10.33 26.32 10.38
C ARG A 5 8.89 26.31 9.88
N ARG A 6 8.59 27.12 8.86
CA ARG A 6 7.28 27.16 8.19
C ARG A 6 6.95 25.86 7.47
N VAL A 7 7.91 25.25 6.79
CA VAL A 7 7.75 23.93 6.17
C VAL A 7 7.53 22.84 7.23
N HIS A 8 8.29 22.88 8.34
CA HIS A 8 8.14 21.92 9.44
C HIS A 8 6.78 22.04 10.16
N GLU A 9 6.33 23.26 10.43
CA GLU A 9 5.01 23.53 11.03
C GLU A 9 3.87 23.12 10.10
N TRP A 10 3.98 23.38 8.80
CA TRP A 10 3.02 22.91 7.80
C TRP A 10 2.99 21.37 7.69
N PHE A 11 4.17 20.74 7.75
CA PHE A 11 4.29 19.28 7.74
C PHE A 11 3.66 18.65 8.98
N LEU A 12 3.92 19.18 10.17
CA LEU A 12 3.33 18.68 11.42
C LEU A 12 1.83 18.94 11.51
N ALA A 13 1.35 20.13 11.11
CA ALA A 13 -0.05 20.52 11.26
C ALA A 13 -0.98 19.93 10.20
N ARG A 14 -0.49 19.71 8.97
CA ARG A 14 -1.33 19.33 7.82
C ARG A 14 -0.92 17.99 7.20
N GLY A 15 0.39 17.73 7.10
CA GLY A 15 0.92 16.53 6.43
C GLY A 15 0.86 15.28 7.30
N LEU A 16 1.36 15.38 8.54
CA LEU A 16 1.42 14.28 9.50
C LEU A 16 0.04 13.63 9.76
N PRO A 17 -1.04 14.36 10.09
CA PRO A 17 -2.34 13.74 10.34
C PRO A 17 -2.94 13.09 9.09
N LEU A 18 -2.71 13.65 7.90
CA LEU A 18 -3.17 13.06 6.64
C LEU A 18 -2.51 11.69 6.40
N VAL A 19 -1.18 11.62 6.51
CA VAL A 19 -0.42 10.37 6.33
C VAL A 19 -0.79 9.34 7.38
N VAL A 20 -0.94 9.76 8.64
CA VAL A 20 -1.38 8.88 9.73
C VAL A 20 -2.77 8.32 9.47
N SER A 21 -3.72 9.16 9.04
CA SER A 21 -5.09 8.71 8.72
C SER A 21 -5.11 7.70 7.56
N GLN A 22 -4.27 7.92 6.53
CA GLN A 22 -4.14 7.01 5.40
C GLN A 22 -3.50 5.68 5.80
N ALA A 23 -2.46 5.70 6.64
CA ALA A 23 -1.84 4.49 7.17
C ALA A 23 -2.84 3.68 8.01
N ILE A 24 -3.61 4.35 8.87
CA ILE A 24 -4.67 3.71 9.66
C ILE A 24 -5.70 3.07 8.73
N GLN A 25 -6.18 3.77 7.71
CA GLN A 25 -7.14 3.24 6.74
C GLN A 25 -6.61 1.99 6.02
N VAL A 26 -5.36 2.01 5.57
CA VAL A 26 -4.69 0.87 4.94
C VAL A 26 -4.64 -0.33 5.89
N VAL A 27 -4.28 -0.10 7.16
CA VAL A 27 -4.23 -1.16 8.18
C VAL A 27 -5.61 -1.77 8.38
N PHE A 28 -6.64 -0.95 8.61
CA PHE A 28 -8.01 -1.44 8.79
C PHE A 28 -8.52 -2.22 7.57
N PHE A 29 -8.25 -1.74 6.36
CA PHE A 29 -8.62 -2.43 5.13
C PHE A 29 -7.94 -3.80 5.02
N THR A 30 -6.63 -3.84 5.27
CA THR A 30 -5.83 -5.08 5.23
C THR A 30 -6.28 -6.07 6.29
N THR A 31 -6.53 -5.61 7.52
CA THR A 31 -7.05 -6.43 8.62
C THR A 31 -8.45 -6.97 8.30
N GLY A 32 -9.34 -6.16 7.72
CA GLY A 32 -10.66 -6.58 7.29
C GLY A 32 -10.60 -7.67 6.21
N LEU A 33 -9.76 -7.50 5.20
CA LEU A 33 -9.48 -8.50 4.17
C LEU A 33 -8.96 -9.81 4.77
N PHE A 34 -8.00 -9.72 5.68
CA PHE A 34 -7.45 -10.89 6.37
C PHE A 34 -8.53 -11.66 7.15
N ALA A 35 -9.34 -10.95 7.95
CA ALA A 35 -10.42 -11.55 8.72
C ALA A 35 -11.49 -12.17 7.80
N PHE A 36 -11.81 -11.51 6.70
CA PHE A 36 -12.74 -12.02 5.69
C PHE A 36 -12.23 -13.31 5.05
N PHE A 37 -10.97 -13.35 4.60
CA PHE A 37 -10.39 -14.54 3.99
C PHE A 37 -10.21 -15.69 5.00
N LEU A 38 -9.88 -15.37 6.26
CA LEU A 38 -9.88 -16.38 7.32
C LEU A 38 -11.25 -17.01 7.51
N ALA A 39 -12.29 -16.19 7.68
CA ALA A 39 -13.66 -16.68 7.86
C ALA A 39 -14.11 -17.50 6.65
N LEU A 40 -13.86 -17.01 5.44
CA LEU A 40 -14.19 -17.72 4.22
C LEU A 40 -13.42 -19.03 4.12
N GLY A 41 -12.11 -19.04 4.40
CA GLY A 41 -11.26 -20.23 4.36
C GLY A 41 -11.72 -21.29 5.35
N THR A 42 -12.05 -20.91 6.58
CA THR A 42 -12.56 -21.85 7.60
C THR A 42 -13.94 -22.41 7.25
N ILE A 43 -14.82 -21.63 6.60
CA ILE A 43 -16.14 -22.10 6.17
C ILE A 43 -16.07 -22.95 4.90
N ALA A 44 -15.20 -22.57 3.96
CA ALA A 44 -15.14 -23.17 2.63
C ALA A 44 -14.26 -24.42 2.56
N VAL A 45 -13.25 -24.55 3.43
CA VAL A 45 -12.28 -25.65 3.39
C VAL A 45 -12.58 -26.64 4.53
N PRO A 46 -13.06 -27.86 4.21
CA PRO A 46 -13.24 -28.91 5.21
C PRO A 46 -11.90 -29.39 5.78
N ASP A 47 -11.91 -29.84 7.02
CA ASP A 47 -10.72 -30.34 7.73
C ASP A 47 -10.00 -31.44 6.94
N ASP A 48 -10.74 -32.38 6.34
CA ASP A 48 -10.19 -33.48 5.53
C ASP A 48 -9.37 -33.00 4.33
N VAL A 49 -9.82 -31.95 3.64
CA VAL A 49 -9.12 -31.37 2.49
C VAL A 49 -7.86 -30.67 2.96
N THR A 50 -7.93 -30.05 4.14
CA THR A 50 -6.83 -29.31 4.73
C THR A 50 -5.66 -30.22 5.06
N VAL A 51 -5.93 -31.38 5.66
CA VAL A 51 -4.95 -32.43 5.97
C VAL A 51 -4.36 -33.02 4.68
N LEU A 52 -5.19 -33.22 3.67
CA LEU A 52 -4.77 -33.81 2.40
C LEU A 52 -3.86 -32.88 1.59
N TRP A 53 -4.10 -31.57 1.63
CA TRP A 53 -3.28 -30.56 0.94
C TRP A 53 -2.02 -30.16 1.72
N SER A 54 -2.07 -30.19 3.05
CA SER A 54 -0.90 -29.89 3.88
C SER A 54 0.08 -31.07 3.97
N GLY A 55 -0.39 -32.29 3.70
CA GLY A 55 0.39 -33.51 3.87
C GLY A 55 0.70 -33.82 5.33
N GLU A 56 0.00 -33.18 6.28
CA GLU A 56 0.18 -33.38 7.72
C GLU A 56 -0.47 -34.69 8.16
N GLN A 57 0.26 -35.79 7.99
CA GLN A 57 -0.18 -37.11 8.47
C GLN A 57 0.03 -37.28 9.99
N HIS A 58 0.93 -36.50 10.60
CA HIS A 58 1.25 -36.57 12.02
C HIS A 58 1.54 -35.17 12.58
N CYS A 59 0.80 -34.75 13.60
CA CYS A 59 1.03 -33.51 14.32
C CYS A 59 1.92 -33.77 15.56
N PRO A 60 2.83 -32.86 15.95
CA PRO A 60 3.59 -32.97 17.20
C PRO A 60 2.72 -32.98 18.47
N VAL A 61 1.51 -32.42 18.38
CA VAL A 61 0.50 -32.36 19.44
C VAL A 61 -0.89 -32.31 18.79
N GLY A 62 -1.76 -33.27 19.13
CA GLY A 62 -3.16 -33.34 18.66
C GLY A 62 -3.41 -34.30 17.49
N GLU A 63 -4.66 -34.37 17.07
CA GLU A 63 -5.14 -35.12 15.89
C GLU A 63 -5.18 -34.16 14.68
N PRO A 64 -4.86 -34.61 13.44
CA PRO A 64 -5.02 -33.78 12.25
C PRO A 64 -6.47 -33.31 12.07
N PRO A 65 -6.72 -32.05 11.62
CA PRO A 65 -5.75 -31.02 11.21
C PRO A 65 -4.99 -30.37 12.36
N CYS A 66 -3.68 -30.18 12.19
CA CYS A 66 -2.85 -29.56 13.22
C CYS A 66 -3.33 -28.14 13.52
N ALA A 67 -3.62 -27.85 14.80
CA ALA A 67 -4.02 -26.53 15.24
C ALA A 67 -2.94 -25.50 14.91
N GLY A 68 -3.31 -24.45 14.17
CA GLY A 68 -2.42 -23.35 13.85
C GLY A 68 -1.93 -22.64 15.11
N THR A 69 -0.67 -22.23 15.12
CA THR A 69 -0.13 -21.40 16.20
C THR A 69 -0.17 -19.94 15.78
N TRP A 70 -0.82 -19.10 16.59
CA TRP A 70 -0.80 -17.65 16.41
C TRP A 70 -0.07 -17.03 17.59
N PHE A 71 1.14 -16.49 17.37
CA PHE A 71 2.02 -15.97 18.44
C PHE A 71 2.24 -16.96 19.61
N GLY A 72 2.26 -18.27 19.33
CA GLY A 72 2.44 -19.33 20.34
C GLY A 72 1.15 -19.78 21.04
N ILE A 73 -0.01 -19.22 20.67
CA ILE A 73 -1.33 -19.67 21.14
C ILE A 73 -1.90 -20.65 20.11
N HIS A 74 -2.31 -21.84 20.55
CA HIS A 74 -3.02 -22.79 19.70
C HIS A 74 -4.42 -22.28 19.40
N VAL A 75 -4.66 -21.93 18.14
CA VAL A 75 -5.97 -21.53 17.64
C VAL A 75 -6.58 -22.74 16.94
N PRO A 76 -7.89 -23.03 17.11
CA PRO A 76 -8.58 -24.12 16.42
C PRO A 76 -8.83 -23.81 14.94
N ILE A 77 -7.87 -23.16 14.27
CA ILE A 77 -7.88 -22.86 12.84
C ILE A 77 -6.63 -23.51 12.25
N PRO A 78 -6.75 -24.28 11.16
CA PRO A 78 -5.60 -24.92 10.53
C PRO A 78 -4.58 -23.91 10.02
N GLN A 79 -3.29 -24.22 10.19
CA GLN A 79 -2.19 -23.31 9.86
C GLN A 79 -2.17 -22.92 8.37
N THR A 80 -2.59 -23.81 7.48
CA THR A 80 -2.66 -23.55 6.04
C THR A 80 -3.65 -22.44 5.70
N VAL A 81 -4.83 -22.42 6.33
CA VAL A 81 -5.84 -21.36 6.13
C VAL A 81 -5.35 -20.03 6.65
N VAL A 82 -4.64 -20.02 7.79
CA VAL A 82 -4.01 -18.82 8.33
C VAL A 82 -2.96 -18.27 7.37
N HIS A 83 -2.04 -19.12 6.88
CA HIS A 83 -0.92 -18.68 6.06
C HIS A 83 -1.38 -18.19 4.68
N THR A 84 -2.32 -18.91 4.04
CA THR A 84 -2.89 -18.52 2.76
C THR A 84 -3.68 -17.21 2.85
N SER A 85 -4.52 -17.06 3.88
CA SER A 85 -5.26 -15.83 4.13
C SER A 85 -4.33 -14.65 4.41
N LEU A 86 -3.28 -14.88 5.21
CA LEU A 86 -2.27 -13.86 5.52
C LEU A 86 -1.54 -13.40 4.27
N PHE A 87 -1.12 -14.34 3.42
CA PHE A 87 -0.41 -14.04 2.18
C PHE A 87 -1.25 -13.18 1.24
N VAL A 88 -2.51 -13.57 0.99
CA VAL A 88 -3.44 -12.82 0.13
C VAL A 88 -3.73 -11.44 0.70
N ALA A 89 -3.95 -11.34 2.01
CA ALA A 89 -4.23 -10.07 2.68
C ALA A 89 -3.03 -9.11 2.61
N VAL A 90 -1.81 -9.59 2.89
CA VAL A 90 -0.59 -8.77 2.82
C VAL A 90 -0.33 -8.27 1.41
N LEU A 91 -0.43 -9.14 0.40
CA LEU A 91 -0.24 -8.72 -0.99
C LEU A 91 -1.30 -7.70 -1.43
N SER A 92 -2.55 -7.91 -1.02
CA SER A 92 -3.66 -7.00 -1.32
C SER A 92 -3.50 -5.65 -0.62
N GLY A 93 -3.08 -5.65 0.65
CA GLY A 93 -2.76 -4.44 1.42
C GLY A 93 -1.58 -3.68 0.84
N LEU A 94 -0.53 -4.39 0.42
CA LEU A 94 0.62 -3.79 -0.26
C LEU A 94 0.22 -3.19 -1.61
N TYR A 95 -0.56 -3.90 -2.42
CA TYR A 95 -1.09 -3.38 -3.68
C TYR A 95 -1.96 -2.13 -3.47
N PHE A 96 -2.84 -2.16 -2.48
CA PHE A 96 -3.66 -1.00 -2.12
C PHE A 96 -2.79 0.19 -1.68
N THR A 97 -1.75 -0.05 -0.88
CA THR A 97 -0.79 0.97 -0.46
C THR A 97 -0.05 1.57 -1.65
N VAL A 98 0.45 0.74 -2.57
CA VAL A 98 1.12 1.20 -3.80
C VAL A 98 0.15 1.99 -4.67
N SER A 99 -1.04 1.47 -4.95
CA SER A 99 -2.04 2.15 -5.80
C SER A 99 -2.48 3.50 -5.23
N THR A 100 -2.65 3.62 -3.91
CA THR A 100 -3.00 4.88 -3.24
C THR A 100 -1.82 5.84 -3.08
N SER A 101 -0.57 5.32 -3.07
CA SER A 101 0.64 6.15 -3.08
C SER A 101 0.99 6.66 -4.48
N VAL A 102 0.53 5.96 -5.53
CA VAL A 102 0.85 6.26 -6.93
C VAL A 102 -0.13 7.27 -7.57
N ASP A 103 -1.32 7.55 -7.01
CA ASP A 103 -2.23 8.59 -7.55
C ASP A 103 -2.96 9.37 -6.43
N PRO A 104 -2.64 10.67 -6.17
CA PRO A 104 -3.06 11.82 -7.02
C PRO A 104 -1.97 12.90 -7.25
N LEU A 105 -0.73 12.71 -6.79
CA LEU A 105 0.29 13.76 -6.74
C LEU A 105 1.25 13.76 -7.95
N TYR A 106 1.32 12.66 -8.71
CA TYR A 106 2.23 12.53 -9.85
C TYR A 106 1.72 13.29 -11.09
N ARG A 107 0.41 13.23 -11.38
CA ARG A 107 -0.16 13.83 -12.60
C ARG A 107 -0.20 15.37 -12.57
N GLN A 108 -0.40 16.00 -11.41
CA GLN A 108 -0.43 17.48 -11.28
C GLN A 108 0.95 18.12 -11.00
N ARG A 109 1.97 17.36 -10.58
CA ARG A 109 3.30 17.94 -10.27
C ARG A 109 4.40 17.61 -11.25
N PHE A 110 4.27 16.58 -12.08
CA PHE A 110 5.27 16.30 -13.12
C PHE A 110 4.89 16.83 -14.51
N PHE A 111 3.61 17.05 -14.80
CA PHE A 111 3.19 17.52 -16.13
C PHE A 111 2.92 19.04 -16.19
N ASP A 112 2.28 19.64 -15.19
CA ASP A 112 1.97 21.09 -15.22
C ASP A 112 3.20 22.02 -15.12
N PRO A 113 4.16 21.83 -14.19
CA PRO A 113 5.33 22.71 -14.12
C PRO A 113 6.31 22.51 -15.28
N LEU A 114 6.38 21.31 -15.88
CA LEU A 114 7.21 21.07 -17.06
C LEU A 114 6.70 21.85 -18.29
N ILE A 115 5.38 22.01 -18.43
CA ILE A 115 4.79 22.79 -19.54
C ILE A 115 4.98 24.30 -19.30
N ALA A 116 4.85 24.77 -18.05
CA ALA A 116 5.03 26.18 -17.72
C ALA A 116 6.48 26.68 -17.92
N ASP A 117 7.48 25.90 -17.49
CA ASP A 117 8.89 26.27 -17.67
C ASP A 117 9.34 26.23 -19.14
N VAL A 118 8.82 25.27 -19.92
CA VAL A 118 9.08 25.21 -21.37
C VAL A 118 8.43 26.41 -22.09
N ALA A 119 7.23 26.82 -21.69
CA ALA A 119 6.57 27.99 -22.27
C ALA A 119 7.36 29.30 -22.02
N VAL A 120 7.90 29.49 -20.82
CA VAL A 120 8.73 30.67 -20.49
C VAL A 120 10.06 30.63 -21.24
N SER A 121 10.70 29.47 -21.34
CA SER A 121 11.96 29.31 -22.10
C SER A 121 11.78 29.57 -23.59
N LEU A 122 10.67 29.09 -24.19
CA LEU A 122 10.35 29.36 -25.60
C LEU A 122 9.97 30.83 -25.85
N ALA A 123 9.23 31.47 -24.96
CA ALA A 123 8.91 32.90 -25.06
C ALA A 123 10.17 33.78 -25.00
N GLY A 124 11.15 33.41 -24.16
CA GLY A 124 12.45 34.10 -24.12
C GLY A 124 13.25 33.94 -25.41
N ARG A 125 13.21 32.76 -26.03
CA ARG A 125 13.87 32.51 -27.32
C ARG A 125 13.23 33.27 -28.47
N ASP A 126 11.91 33.33 -28.50
CA ASP A 126 11.16 34.06 -29.55
C ASP A 126 11.47 35.57 -29.48
N ALA A 127 11.46 36.14 -28.27
CA ALA A 127 11.84 37.54 -28.06
C ALA A 127 13.31 37.84 -28.44
N TYR A 128 14.22 36.90 -28.19
CA TYR A 128 15.63 37.06 -28.61
C TYR A 128 15.78 37.06 -30.14
N LEU A 129 15.09 36.16 -30.85
CA LEU A 129 15.13 36.10 -32.31
C LEU A 129 14.52 37.34 -32.98
N ASP A 130 13.45 37.91 -32.42
CA ASP A 130 12.88 39.18 -32.91
C ASP A 130 13.87 40.34 -32.73
N MET A 131 14.57 40.40 -31.58
CA MET A 131 15.58 41.43 -31.36
C MET A 131 16.78 41.28 -32.31
N GLU A 132 17.25 40.06 -32.57
CA GLU A 132 18.34 39.80 -33.50
C GLU A 132 17.93 40.15 -34.95
N GLY A 133 16.73 39.75 -35.38
CA GLY A 133 16.22 40.05 -36.73
C GLY A 133 15.94 41.53 -36.98
N ARG A 134 15.82 42.35 -35.94
CA ARG A 134 15.67 43.81 -36.04
C ARG A 134 17.00 44.57 -36.02
N ASN A 135 18.10 43.91 -35.64
CA ASN A 135 19.42 44.52 -35.50
C ASN A 135 20.42 44.11 -36.60
N GLY A 136 20.00 43.24 -37.53
CA GLY A 136 20.67 42.96 -38.81
C GLY A 136 19.97 43.66 -39.97
#